data_AF-A0A8S3A2Q1-F1
#
_entry.id   AF-A0A8S3A2Q1-F1
#
_cell.length_a   1.000
_cell.length_b   1.000
_cell.length_c   1.000
_cell.angle_alpha   90.00
_cell.angle_beta   90.00
_cell.angle_gamma   90.00
#
_symmetry.space_group_name_H-M   'P 1'
#
loop_
_entity.id
_entity.type
_entity.pdbx_description
1 polymer ?
#
loop_
_entity_poly.entity_id
_entity_poly.type
_entity_poly.pdbx_seq_one_letter_code
_entity_poly.pdbx_strand_id
1 'polypeptide(L)' 'LEPAALIVYAGENDIAANETSSTVFSYFQQFIPTVRRFYPSLPIAYISIKPSPSRVGKLAVMNETNNRIRDSIK' A
#
# COMPACT_ATOMS: atom_id res chain seq x y z
N LEU A 1 -7.58 -2.04 -21.44
CA LEU A 1 -8.59 -1.41 -20.56
C LEU A 1 -8.30 0.08 -20.53
N GLU A 2 -9.32 0.92 -20.38
CA GLU A 2 -9.17 2.37 -20.15
C GLU A 2 -9.76 2.69 -18.77
N PRO A 3 -9.06 2.30 -17.67
CA PRO A 3 -9.60 2.51 -16.34
C PRO A 3 -9.69 4.00 -16.01
N ALA A 4 -10.74 4.41 -15.30
CA ALA A 4 -10.87 5.77 -14.80
C ALA A 4 -10.00 6.03 -13.55
N ALA A 5 -9.68 4.98 -12.79
CA ALA A 5 -8.83 5.04 -11.61
C ALA A 5 -8.26 3.66 -11.26
N LEU A 6 -7.22 3.63 -10.44
CA LEU A 6 -6.71 2.44 -9.76
C LEU A 6 -6.90 2.61 -8.25
N ILE A 7 -7.60 1.66 -7.63
CA ILE A 7 -7.73 1.57 -6.18
C ILE A 7 -6.87 0.41 -5.69
N VAL A 8 -5.92 0.69 -4.81
CA VAL A 8 -5.01 -0.29 -4.25
C VAL A 8 -5.41 -0.58 -2.82
N TYR A 9 -5.65 -1.85 -2.51
CA TYR A 9 -5.87 -2.33 -1.15
C TYR A 9 -5.05 -3.60 -0.95
N ALA A 10 -3.89 -3.46 -0.32
CA ALA A 10 -2.88 -4.51 -0.18
C ALA A 10 -2.01 -4.25 1.07
N GLY A 11 -1.17 -5.20 1.47
CA GLY A 11 -0.22 -5.04 2.58
C GLY A 11 -0.62 -5.76 3.87
N GLU A 12 -1.90 -6.04 4.09
CA GLU A 12 -2.33 -6.70 5.35
C GLU A 12 -1.76 -8.13 5.48
N ASN A 13 -1.71 -8.87 4.38
CA ASN A 13 -1.22 -10.25 4.36
C ASN A 13 0.30 -10.32 4.47
N ASP A 14 1.02 -9.37 3.87
CA ASP A 14 2.47 -9.24 4.00
C ASP A 14 2.85 -9.02 5.47
N ILE A 15 2.20 -8.06 6.14
CA ILE A 15 2.40 -7.81 7.58
C ILE A 15 2.02 -9.04 8.42
N ALA A 16 0.97 -9.77 8.03
CA ALA A 16 0.59 -11.01 8.70
C ALA A 16 1.62 -12.13 8.51
N ALA A 17 2.34 -12.14 7.38
CA ALA A 17 3.49 -13.00 7.12
C ALA A 17 4.78 -12.53 7.83
N ASN A 18 4.67 -11.57 8.76
CA ASN A 18 5.76 -10.95 9.51
C ASN A 18 6.69 -10.04 8.69
N GLU A 19 6.25 -9.54 7.54
CA GLU A 19 7.00 -8.50 6.84
C GLU A 19 7.09 -7.20 7.63
N THR A 20 8.18 -6.47 7.41
CA THR A 20 8.41 -5.16 8.02
C THR A 20 7.69 -4.05 7.25
N SER A 21 7.45 -2.92 7.91
CA SER A 21 6.89 -1.74 7.24
C SER A 21 7.74 -1.28 6.06
N SER A 22 9.07 -1.32 6.21
CA SER A 22 10.01 -1.00 5.14
C SER A 22 9.89 -1.95 3.95
N THR A 23 9.75 -3.26 4.17
CA THR A 23 9.57 -4.23 3.08
C THR A 23 8.29 -3.94 2.30
N VAL A 24 7.16 -3.83 3.00
CA VAL A 24 5.85 -3.59 2.37
C VAL A 24 5.83 -2.25 1.63
N PHE A 25 6.45 -1.22 2.21
CA PHE A 25 6.60 0.07 1.55
C PHE A 25 7.47 -0.02 0.29
N SER A 26 8.53 -0.84 0.29
CA SER A 26 9.36 -1.04 -0.90
C SER A 26 8.58 -1.68 -2.06
N TYR A 27 7.63 -2.58 -1.76
CA TYR A 27 6.74 -3.16 -2.77
C TYR A 27 5.84 -2.09 -3.38
N PHE A 28 5.29 -1.21 -2.54
CA PHE A 28 4.53 -0.06 -3.01
C PHE A 28 5.37 0.86 -3.91
N GLN A 29 6.62 1.16 -3.52
CA GLN A 29 7.54 1.98 -4.31
C GLN A 29 7.93 1.35 -5.66
N GLN A 30 7.92 0.02 -5.77
CA GLN A 30 8.15 -0.67 -7.04
C GLN A 30 6.88 -0.74 -7.91
N PHE A 31 5.72 -0.86 -7.27
CA PHE A 31 4.43 -0.98 -7.94
C PHE A 31 4.01 0.31 -8.66
N ILE A 32 4.08 1.47 -8.00
CA ILE A 32 3.59 2.73 -8.59
C ILE A 32 4.32 3.13 -9.88
N PRO A 33 5.66 3.09 -9.98
CA PRO A 33 6.35 3.38 -11.24
C PRO A 33 5.95 2.43 -12.37
N THR A 34 5.70 1.17 -12.03
CA THR A 34 5.23 0.16 -12.99
C THR A 34 3.86 0.55 -13.55
N VAL A 35 2.92 0.93 -12.69
CA VAL A 35 1.60 1.43 -13.13
C VAL A 35 1.74 2.70 -13.97
N ARG A 36 2.56 3.66 -13.53
CA ARG A 36 2.77 4.94 -14.22
C ARG A 36 3.38 4.79 -15.61
N ARG A 37 4.16 3.73 -15.87
CA ARG A 37 4.69 3.43 -17.21
C ARG A 37 3.60 3.11 -18.22
N PHE A 38 2.53 2.44 -17.81
CA PHE A 38 1.40 2.10 -18.69
C PHE A 38 0.27 3.12 -18.63
N TYR A 39 0.09 3.77 -17.47
CA TYR A 39 -0.99 4.72 -17.21
C TYR A 39 -0.44 5.99 -16.53
N PRO A 40 0.19 6.91 -17.30
CA PRO A 40 0.91 8.06 -16.75
C PRO A 40 0.04 8.99 -15.89
N SER A 41 -1.22 9.19 -16.29
CA SER A 41 -2.15 10.15 -15.66
C SER A 41 -3.26 9.50 -14.82
N LEU A 42 -3.28 8.17 -14.68
CA LEU A 42 -4.36 7.48 -14.00
C LEU A 42 -4.43 7.88 -12.51
N PRO A 43 -5.58 8.34 -11.99
CA PRO A 43 -5.74 8.55 -10.56
C PRO A 43 -5.46 7.26 -9.79
N ILE A 44 -4.63 7.32 -8.76
CA ILE A 44 -4.33 6.18 -7.89
C ILE A 44 -4.73 6.55 -6.47
N ALA A 45 -5.55 5.73 -5.84
CA ALA A 45 -5.83 5.82 -4.42
C ALA A 45 -5.36 4.55 -3.71
N TYR A 46 -4.83 4.71 -2.50
CA TYR A 46 -4.46 3.60 -1.64
C TYR A 46 -5.38 3.59 -0.42
N ILE A 47 -6.03 2.45 -0.18
CA ILE A 47 -6.85 2.23 1.02
C ILE A 47 -5.91 1.79 2.13
N SER A 48 -5.92 2.52 3.25
CA SER A 48 -5.12 2.17 4.42
C SER A 48 -5.33 0.72 4.84
N ILE A 49 -4.24 0.06 5.23
CA ILE A 49 -4.26 -1.27 5.84
C ILE A 49 -5.12 -1.20 7.10
N LYS A 50 -6.17 -2.02 7.12
CA LYS A 50 -7.19 -1.97 8.17
C LYS A 50 -6.67 -2.50 9.51
N PRO A 51 -7.16 -1.97 10.64
CA PRO A 51 -6.88 -2.53 11.96
C PRO A 51 -7.69 -3.81 12.19
N SER A 52 -7.21 -4.94 11.68
CA SER A 52 -7.88 -6.23 11.88
C SER A 52 -7.82 -6.68 13.34
N PRO A 53 -8.96 -7.00 13.99
CA PRO A 53 -8.97 -7.51 15.37
C PRO A 53 -8.11 -8.77 15.56
N SER A 54 -8.07 -9.65 14.56
CA SER A 54 -7.23 -10.86 14.56
C SER A 54 -5.72 -10.56 14.47
N ARG A 55 -5.33 -9.31 14.19
CA ARG A 55 -3.93 -8.88 13.96
C ARG A 55 -3.56 -7.65 14.81
N VAL A 56 -4.19 -7.48 15.97
CA VAL A 56 -3.95 -6.33 16.88
C VAL A 56 -2.45 -6.19 17.24
N GLY A 57 -1.72 -7.30 17.39
CA GLY A 57 -0.27 -7.28 17.64
C GLY A 57 0.59 -6.69 16.49
N LYS A 58 -0.02 -6.36 15.34
CA LYS A 58 0.65 -5.81 14.16
C LYS A 58 0.27 -4.35 13.87
N LEU A 59 -0.57 -3.73 14.70
CA LEU A 59 -1.08 -2.37 14.46
C LEU A 59 0.03 -1.32 14.29
N ALA A 60 1.13 -1.44 15.03
CA ALA A 60 2.27 -0.53 14.89
C ALA A 60 2.85 -0.56 13.46
N VAL A 61 3.08 -1.76 12.92
CA VAL A 61 3.61 -1.96 11.56
C VAL A 61 2.60 -1.49 10.51
N MET A 62 1.32 -1.74 10.72
CA MET A 62 0.25 -1.27 9.83
C MET A 62 0.20 0.25 9.78
N ASN A 63 0.23 0.92 10.94
CA ASN A 63 0.20 2.38 11.04
C ASN A 63 1.43 3.01 10.42
N GLU A 64 2.61 2.46 10.67
CA GLU A 64 3.85 2.94 10.06
C GLU A 64 3.79 2.83 8.52
N THR A 65 3.32 1.69 8.01
CA THR A 65 3.18 1.46 6.57
C THR A 65 2.17 2.41 5.94
N ASN A 66 1.02 2.61 6.60
CA ASN A 66 0.00 3.56 6.17
C ASN A 66 0.53 4.99 6.10
N ASN A 67 1.33 5.41 7.08
CA ASN A 67 1.94 6.74 7.09
C ASN A 67 2.98 6.89 5.96
N ARG A 68 3.89 5.91 5.80
CA ARG A 68 4.89 5.93 4.72
C ARG A 68 4.23 6.01 3.33
N ILE A 69 3.14 5.27 3.11
CA ILE A 69 2.40 5.32 1.84
C ILE A 69 1.66 6.65 1.66
N ARG A 70 1.02 7.16 2.71
CA ARG A 70 0.37 8.48 2.66
C ARG A 70 1.36 9.57 2.26
N ASP A 71 2.57 9.55 2.84
CA ASP A 71 3.58 10.57 2.60
C ASP A 71 4.27 10.43 1.23
N SER A 72 4.15 9.27 0.57
CA SER A 72 4.74 9.00 -0.74
C SER A 72 3.78 9.19 -1.92
N ILE A 73 2.47 9.07 -1.68
CA ILE A 73 1.43 9.38 -2.68
C ILE A 73 1.17 10.89 -2.69
N LYS A 74 1.24 11.48 -3.89
CA LYS A 74 0.74 12.83 -4.20
C LYS A 74 -0.32 12.72 -5.28
#